data_AF-A0A5N7AWT7-F1
#
_entry.id   AF-A0A5N7AWT7-F1
#
_cell.length_a   1.000
_cell.length_b   1.000
_cell.length_c   1.000
_cell.angle_alpha   90.00
_cell.angle_beta   90.00
_cell.angle_gamma   90.00
#
_symmetry.space_group_name_H-M   'P 1'
#
loop_
_entity.id
_entity.type
_entity.pdbx_description
1 polymer ?
#
loop_
_entity_poly.entity_id
_entity_poly.type
_entity_poly.pdbx_seq_one_letter_code
_entity_poly.pdbx_strand_id
1 'polypeptide(L)'
;MHLAVRLMQSLSLESRRKTIVYDLLDHPDMPDGFPHPADGRNLAGAYEDNRVIPCSGAQVTTFSDASKEILLQLIKSFIDFLPNGSLTAKMSDVKAHLDDT
;
A
#
# COMPACT_ATOMS: atom_id res chain seq x y z
N MET A 1 6.15 -10.27 9.24
CA MET A 1 5.67 -11.06 8.07
C MET A 1 4.18 -11.45 8.14
N HIS A 2 3.58 -11.72 9.31
CA HIS A 2 2.17 -12.15 9.37
C HIS A 2 1.11 -11.05 9.13
N LEU A 3 1.39 -9.77 9.41
CA LEU A 3 0.38 -8.71 9.31
C LEU A 3 -0.14 -8.49 7.89
N ALA A 4 0.73 -8.53 6.88
CA ALA A 4 0.33 -8.35 5.48
C ALA A 4 -0.58 -9.48 4.98
N VAL A 5 -0.23 -10.74 5.28
CA VAL A 5 -1.06 -11.90 4.94
C VAL A 5 -2.41 -11.82 5.66
N ARG A 6 -2.41 -11.50 6.96
CA ARG A 6 -3.62 -11.32 7.76
C ARG A 6 -4.50 -10.19 7.22
N LEU A 7 -3.91 -9.07 6.80
CA LEU A 7 -4.64 -7.97 6.18
C LEU A 7 -5.38 -8.48 4.95
N MET A 8 -4.66 -9.09 4.00
CA MET A 8 -5.27 -9.63 2.78
C MET A 8 -6.39 -10.62 3.12
N GLN A 9 -6.16 -11.54 4.07
CA GLN A 9 -7.14 -12.52 4.54
C GLN A 9 -8.40 -11.88 5.17
N SER A 10 -8.28 -10.72 5.80
CA SER A 10 -9.40 -10.00 6.43
C SER A 10 -10.27 -9.22 5.45
N LEU A 11 -9.78 -8.91 4.24
CA LEU A 11 -10.52 -8.13 3.26
C LEU A 11 -11.73 -8.90 2.72
N SER A 12 -12.80 -8.18 2.39
CA SER A 12 -13.89 -8.70 1.58
C SER A 12 -13.36 -9.20 0.24
N LEU A 13 -14.11 -10.10 -0.42
CA LEU A 13 -13.71 -10.59 -1.75
C LEU A 13 -13.59 -9.44 -2.76
N GLU A 14 -14.49 -8.47 -2.69
CA GLU A 14 -14.47 -7.31 -3.59
C GLU A 14 -13.24 -6.43 -3.35
N SER A 15 -12.98 -6.02 -2.11
CA SER A 15 -11.83 -5.19 -1.77
C SER A 15 -10.53 -5.91 -2.07
N ARG A 16 -10.42 -7.21 -1.76
CA ARG A 16 -9.22 -8.01 -2.07
C ARG A 16 -8.93 -8.04 -3.58
N ARG A 17 -9.96 -8.24 -4.41
CA ARG A 17 -9.81 -8.24 -5.87
C ARG A 17 -9.33 -6.88 -6.38
N LYS A 18 -9.85 -5.78 -5.84
CA LYS A 18 -9.41 -4.43 -6.19
C LYS A 18 -7.98 -4.14 -5.71
N THR A 19 -7.56 -4.65 -4.56
CA THR A 19 -6.18 -4.47 -4.04
C THR A 19 -5.13 -5.18 -4.90
N ILE A 20 -5.47 -6.29 -5.55
CA ILE A 20 -4.57 -7.00 -6.47
C ILE A 20 -4.63 -6.34 -7.84
N VAL A 21 -3.72 -5.40 -8.11
CA VAL A 21 -3.67 -4.65 -9.38
C VAL A 21 -3.25 -5.54 -10.56
N TYR A 22 -2.29 -6.44 -10.32
CA TYR A 22 -1.88 -7.48 -11.27
C TYR A 22 -1.71 -8.77 -10.48
N ASP A 23 -2.29 -9.86 -10.96
CA ASP A 23 -2.25 -11.18 -10.31
C ASP A 23 -0.97 -11.97 -10.66
N LEU A 24 -0.21 -11.52 -11.65
CA LEU A 24 1.12 -12.01 -12.01
C LEU A 24 2.21 -10.99 -11.70
N LEU A 25 3.43 -11.47 -11.46
CA LEU A 25 4.61 -10.61 -11.31
C LEU A 25 5.02 -9.94 -12.63
N ASP A 26 4.81 -10.66 -13.73
CA ASP A 26 4.97 -10.21 -15.12
C ASP A 26 3.62 -10.51 -15.81
N HIS A 27 2.82 -9.48 -16.05
CA HIS A 27 1.42 -9.60 -16.47
C HIS A 27 1.24 -9.01 -17.87
N PRO A 28 0.50 -9.67 -18.79
CA PRO A 28 0.41 -9.23 -20.19
C PRO A 28 -0.22 -7.84 -20.37
N ASP A 29 -1.07 -7.41 -19.44
CA ASP A 29 -1.68 -6.07 -19.46
C ASP A 29 -0.78 -4.98 -18.83
N MET A 30 0.43 -5.32 -18.37
CA MET A 30 1.39 -4.30 -17.93
C MET A 30 1.85 -3.45 -19.11
N PRO A 31 2.04 -2.14 -18.93
CA PRO A 31 2.56 -1.27 -19.98
C PRO A 31 3.96 -1.69 -20.45
N ASP A 32 4.28 -1.41 -21.71
CA ASP A 32 5.63 -1.60 -22.25
C ASP A 32 6.68 -0.94 -21.36
N GLY A 33 7.71 -1.69 -20.98
CA GLY A 33 8.76 -1.24 -20.07
C GLY A 33 8.45 -1.39 -18.58
N PHE A 34 7.30 -1.98 -18.21
CA PHE A 34 6.96 -2.36 -16.84
C PHE A 34 6.79 -3.88 -16.71
N PRO A 35 7.42 -4.56 -15.73
CA PRO A 35 8.32 -4.00 -14.73
C PRO A 35 9.64 -3.50 -15.35
N HIS A 36 10.19 -2.42 -14.79
CA HIS A 36 11.47 -1.88 -15.24
C HIS A 36 12.60 -2.87 -14.90
N PRO A 37 13.58 -3.14 -15.78
CA PRO A 37 14.63 -4.13 -15.51
C PRO A 37 15.46 -3.85 -14.25
N ALA A 38 15.67 -2.58 -13.89
CA ALA A 38 16.44 -2.19 -12.71
C ALA A 38 15.57 -1.91 -11.47
N ASP A 39 14.37 -1.36 -11.66
CA ASP A 39 13.51 -0.89 -10.56
C ASP A 39 12.35 -1.84 -10.26
N GLY A 40 12.21 -2.91 -11.04
CA GLY A 40 11.13 -3.88 -10.94
C GLY A 40 9.76 -3.21 -11.07
N ARG A 41 8.91 -3.43 -10.07
CA ARG A 41 7.56 -2.84 -10.02
C ARG A 41 7.50 -1.48 -9.34
N ASN A 42 8.64 -0.88 -8.98
CA ASN A 42 8.65 0.49 -8.48
C ASN A 42 8.24 1.44 -9.61
N LEU A 43 7.24 2.29 -9.33
CA LEU A 43 6.76 3.29 -10.27
C LEU A 43 7.58 4.58 -10.21
N ALA A 44 8.35 4.75 -9.13
CA ALA A 44 9.41 5.75 -9.04
C ALA A 44 10.74 5.13 -9.50
N GLY A 45 11.59 5.94 -10.11
CA GLY A 45 12.89 5.52 -10.65
C GLY A 45 13.89 6.66 -10.63
N ALA A 46 15.13 6.36 -11.05
CA ALA A 46 16.17 7.39 -11.15
C ALA A 46 15.70 8.54 -12.07
N TYR A 47 15.92 9.78 -11.63
CA TYR A 47 15.52 11.00 -12.34
C TYR A 47 14.00 11.26 -12.43
N GLU A 48 13.18 10.52 -11.68
CA GLU A 48 11.71 10.68 -11.61
C GLU A 48 11.24 11.21 -10.24
N ASP A 49 12.09 11.97 -9.54
CA ASP A 49 11.89 12.36 -8.13
C ASP A 49 10.59 13.16 -7.87
N ASN A 50 10.05 13.84 -8.90
CA ASN A 50 8.83 14.64 -8.81
C ASN A 50 7.62 14.01 -9.53
N ARG A 51 7.72 12.74 -9.94
CA ARG A 51 6.63 12.05 -10.64
C ARG A 51 5.40 11.94 -9.75
N VAL A 52 4.25 12.40 -10.25
CA VAL A 52 2.96 12.19 -9.60
C VAL A 52 2.45 10.80 -9.95
N ILE A 53 2.34 9.92 -8.96
CA ILE A 53 1.88 8.53 -9.12
C ILE A 53 0.47 8.41 -8.53
N PRO A 54 -0.56 8.11 -9.34
CA PRO A 54 -1.91 7.87 -8.82
C PRO A 54 -1.97 6.66 -7.89
N CYS A 55 -2.75 6.77 -6.82
CA CYS A 55 -3.08 5.62 -5.98
C CYS A 55 -3.74 4.52 -6.82
N SER A 56 -3.32 3.29 -6.59
CA SER A 56 -3.86 2.10 -7.26
C SER A 56 -4.34 1.11 -6.23
N GLY A 57 -5.38 0.35 -6.57
CA GLY A 57 -5.92 -0.70 -5.71
C GLY A 57 -7.31 -0.37 -5.17
N ALA A 58 -7.53 -0.70 -3.90
CA ALA A 58 -8.81 -0.47 -3.22
C ALA A 58 -8.67 0.68 -2.23
N GLN A 59 -9.68 1.56 -2.19
CA GLN A 59 -9.76 2.60 -1.17
C GLN A 59 -9.93 1.95 0.21
N VAL A 60 -9.15 2.42 1.18
CA VAL A 60 -9.18 1.92 2.56
C VAL A 60 -10.53 2.18 3.23
N THR A 61 -11.29 3.17 2.77
CA THR A 61 -12.67 3.43 3.21
C THR A 61 -13.58 2.20 3.06
N THR A 62 -13.34 1.37 2.04
CA THR A 62 -14.10 0.13 1.77
C THR A 62 -13.75 -1.03 2.72
N PHE A 63 -12.73 -0.88 3.55
CA PHE A 63 -12.29 -1.95 4.45
C PHE A 63 -13.13 -1.96 5.73
N SER A 64 -13.29 -3.14 6.33
CA SER A 64 -13.86 -3.25 7.68
C SER A 64 -12.96 -2.57 8.71
N ASP A 65 -13.51 -2.17 9.85
CA ASP A 65 -12.72 -1.57 10.95
C ASP A 65 -11.61 -2.50 11.43
N ALA A 66 -11.88 -3.82 11.50
CA ALA A 66 -10.88 -4.82 11.84
C ALA A 66 -9.73 -4.87 10.81
N SER A 67 -10.04 -4.77 9.52
CA SER A 67 -9.03 -4.72 8.46
C SER A 67 -8.21 -3.41 8.52
N LYS A 68 -8.86 -2.27 8.79
CA LYS A 68 -8.20 -0.97 8.98
C LYS A 68 -7.24 -1.02 10.16
N GLU A 69 -7.61 -1.67 11.25
CA GLU A 69 -6.72 -1.83 12.41
C GLU A 69 -5.47 -2.66 12.06
N ILE A 70 -5.63 -3.78 11.35
CA ILE A 70 -4.49 -4.59 10.89
C ILE A 70 -3.60 -3.78 9.94
N LEU A 71 -4.18 -2.99 9.04
CA LEU A 71 -3.43 -2.09 8.15
C LEU A 71 -2.62 -1.07 8.95
N LEU A 72 -3.21 -0.42 9.95
CA LEU A 72 -2.50 0.54 10.81
C LEU A 72 -1.36 -0.13 11.60
N GLN A 73 -1.55 -1.37 12.08
CA GLN A 73 -0.48 -2.14 12.71
C GLN A 73 0.64 -2.47 11.71
N LEU A 74 0.29 -2.84 10.48
CA LEU A 74 1.25 -3.12 9.41
C LEU A 74 2.07 -1.86 9.09
N ILE A 75 1.43 -0.72 8.85
CA ILE A 75 2.11 0.56 8.58
C ILE A 75 3.04 0.90 9.74
N LYS A 76 2.55 0.85 10.98
CA LYS A 76 3.35 1.11 12.17
C LYS A 76 4.61 0.24 12.22
N SER A 77 4.54 -1.03 11.82
CA SER A 77 5.69 -1.94 11.83
C SER A 77 6.80 -1.58 10.84
N PHE A 78 6.53 -0.75 9.83
CA PHE A 78 7.55 -0.24 8.90
C PHE A 78 8.24 1.02 9.41
N ILE A 79 7.66 1.71 10.39
CA ILE A 79 8.14 3.00 10.88
C ILE A 79 8.37 3.01 12.39
N ASP A 80 8.33 1.85 13.06
CA ASP A 80 8.47 1.75 14.51
C ASP A 80 9.88 2.06 15.03
N PHE A 81 10.87 2.16 14.12
CA PHE A 81 12.20 2.69 14.41
C PHE A 81 12.19 4.19 14.74
N LEU A 82 11.11 4.91 14.44
CA LEU A 82 10.98 6.33 14.77
C LEU A 82 10.84 6.55 16.29
N PRO A 83 11.41 7.63 16.85
CA PRO A 83 11.15 8.02 18.24
C PRO A 83 9.66 8.23 18.49
N ASN A 84 9.20 8.00 19.73
CA ASN A 84 7.77 8.00 20.10
C ASN A 84 6.99 9.22 19.57
N GLY A 85 7.51 10.45 19.72
CA GLY A 85 6.84 11.66 19.23
C GLY A 85 6.65 11.67 17.71
N SER A 86 7.71 11.33 16.97
CA SER A 86 7.68 11.25 15.50
C SER A 86 6.78 10.12 15.01
N LEU A 87 6.82 8.96 15.67
CA LEU A 87 5.97 7.82 15.36
C LEU A 87 4.49 8.17 15.56
N THR A 88 4.14 8.80 16.69
CA THR A 88 2.77 9.27 16.95
C THR A 88 2.32 10.28 15.90
N ALA A 89 3.15 11.27 15.57
CA ALA A 89 2.83 12.26 14.55
C ALA A 89 2.56 11.61 13.18
N LYS A 90 3.41 10.66 12.75
CA LYS A 90 3.21 9.96 11.48
C LYS A 90 2.01 9.04 11.47
N MET A 91 1.74 8.31 12.56
CA MET A 91 0.53 7.49 12.63
C MET A 91 -0.75 8.32 12.67
N SER A 92 -0.73 9.53 13.26
CA SER A 92 -1.87 10.46 13.19
C SER A 92 -2.10 10.98 11.78
N ASP A 93 -1.02 11.32 11.07
CA ASP A 93 -1.06 11.77 9.67
C ASP A 93 -1.63 10.69 8.74
N VAL A 94 -1.17 9.45 8.86
CA VAL A 94 -1.72 8.29 8.13
C VAL A 94 -3.21 8.13 8.39
N LYS A 95 -3.65 8.22 9.64
CA LYS A 95 -5.08 8.07 9.99
C LYS A 95 -5.95 9.17 9.38
N ALA A 96 -5.43 10.39 9.29
CA ALA A 96 -6.16 11.54 8.74
C ALA A 96 -6.42 11.41 7.22
N HIS A 97 -5.59 10.66 6.50
CA HIS A 97 -5.63 10.54 5.03
C HIS A 97 -6.08 9.15 4.54
N LEU A 98 -6.68 8.31 5.38
CA LEU A 98 -7.20 7.01 4.92
C LEU A 98 -8.29 7.17 3.85
N ASP A 99 -9.00 8.30 3.86
CA ASP A 99 -10.09 8.59 2.92
C ASP A 99 -9.57 9.07 1.55
N ASP A 100 -8.28 9.41 1.45
CA ASP A 100 -7.61 9.87 0.21
C ASP A 100 -6.91 8.73 -0.55
N THR A 101 -7.27 7.48 -0.23
CA THR A 101 -6.67 6.26 -0.82
C THR A 101 -7.41 5.74 -2.04
#